data_AF-A0A969CVG4-F1
#
_entry.id   AF-A0A969CVG4-F1
#
_cell.length_a   1.000
_cell.length_b   1.000
_cell.length_c   1.000
_cell.angle_alpha   90.00
_cell.angle_beta   90.00
_cell.angle_gamma   90.00
#
_symmetry.space_group_name_H-M   'P 1'
#
loop_
_entity.id
_entity.type
_entity.pdbx_description
1 polymer ?
#
loop_
_entity_poly.entity_id
_entity_poly.type
_entity_poly.pdbx_seq_one_letter_code
_entity_poly.pdbx_strand_id
1 'polypeptide(L)'
;LGIAIAGKPILGLFGSEFRESYFLLLIHLFGQLVNAMAGPVALLLNMTGYHNDATKVLAVSATLNIILNAILIPSYGSVGASVATVISTTLWNVAMAFIVWHRIKIVAVATPSFFLNKLINFKNK
;
A
#
# COMPACT_ATOMS: atom_id res chain seq x y z
N LEU A 1 -6.50 -13.83 -3.93
CA LEU A 1 -7.27 -15.05 -3.60
C LEU A 1 -6.39 -16.30 -3.46
N GLY A 2 -5.48 -16.59 -4.42
CA GLY A 2 -4.61 -17.77 -4.37
C GLY A 2 -3.77 -17.92 -3.10
N ILE A 3 -3.25 -16.81 -2.55
CA ILE A 3 -2.45 -16.79 -1.31
C ILE A 3 -3.28 -17.19 -0.08
N ALA A 4 -4.58 -16.86 -0.03
CA ALA A 4 -5.44 -17.25 1.09
C ALA A 4 -5.73 -18.76 1.09
N ILE A 5 -5.83 -19.37 -0.09
CA ILE A 5 -6.09 -20.81 -0.26
C ILE A 5 -4.80 -21.62 -0.04
N ALA A 6 -3.68 -21.14 -0.59
CA ALA A 6 -2.37 -21.79 -0.47
C ALA A 6 -1.65 -21.48 0.86
N GLY A 7 -2.12 -20.48 1.63
CA GLY A 7 -1.45 -20.06 2.87
C GLY A 7 -1.34 -21.17 3.90
N LYS A 8 -2.43 -21.89 4.20
CA LYS A 8 -2.40 -22.98 5.19
C LYS A 8 -1.41 -24.12 4.84
N PRO A 9 -1.39 -24.69 3.61
CA PRO A 9 -0.43 -25.73 3.26
C PRO A 9 1.01 -25.22 3.21
N ILE A 10 1.24 -23.98 2.76
CA ILE A 10 2.58 -23.37 2.75
C ILE A 10 3.10 -23.18 4.16
N LEU A 11 2.28 -22.61 5.07
CA LEU A 11 2.69 -22.42 6.47
C LEU A 11 2.89 -23.75 7.20
N GLY A 12 2.16 -24.81 6.80
CA GLY A 12 2.38 -26.17 7.31
C GLY A 12 3.74 -26.77 6.98
N LEU A 13 4.41 -26.33 5.90
CA LEU A 13 5.77 -26.75 5.55
C LEU A 13 6.84 -26.13 6.47
N PHE A 14 6.55 -24.99 7.09
CA PHE A 14 7.46 -24.29 8.00
C PHE A 14 7.30 -24.71 9.47
N GLY A 15 6.32 -25.56 9.78
CA GLY A 15 6.06 -26.08 11.12
C GLY A 15 4.76 -25.56 11.75
N SER A 16 4.30 -26.23 12.82
CA SER A 16 3.03 -25.93 13.49
C SER A 16 2.97 -24.54 14.14
N GLU A 17 4.13 -23.97 14.48
CA GLU A 17 4.25 -22.62 15.07
C GLU A 17 3.85 -21.51 14.09
N PHE A 18 4.00 -21.73 12.78
CA PHE A 18 3.60 -20.76 11.77
C PHE A 18 2.09 -20.68 11.58
N ARG A 19 1.30 -21.60 12.16
CA ARG A 19 -0.16 -21.58 12.00
C ARG A 19 -0.79 -20.31 12.57
N GLU A 20 -0.20 -19.72 13.62
CA GLU A 20 -0.61 -18.43 14.15
C GLU A 20 -0.26 -17.25 13.22
N SER A 21 0.80 -17.39 12.41
CA SER A 21 1.21 -16.39 11.41
C SER A 21 0.25 -16.29 10.22
N TYR A 22 -0.71 -17.20 10.10
CA TYR A 22 -1.76 -17.11 9.07
C TYR A 22 -2.59 -15.82 9.20
N PHE A 23 -2.83 -15.35 10.43
CA PHE A 23 -3.54 -14.09 10.67
C PHE A 23 -2.75 -12.89 10.16
N LEU A 24 -1.42 -12.88 10.32
CA LEU A 24 -0.55 -11.83 9.80
C LEU A 24 -0.62 -11.80 8.27
N LEU A 25 -0.58 -12.98 7.65
CA LEU A 25 -0.67 -13.10 6.20
C LEU A 25 -1.96 -12.49 5.67
N LEU A 26 -3.09 -12.72 6.35
CA LEU A 26 -4.38 -12.13 6.00
C LEU A 26 -4.37 -10.60 6.12
N ILE A 27 -3.86 -10.05 7.23
CA ILE A 27 -3.75 -8.59 7.43
C ILE A 27 -2.92 -7.96 6.30
N HIS A 28 -1.77 -8.57 5.98
CA HIS A 28 -0.90 -8.08 4.93
C HIS A 28 -1.56 -8.19 3.55
N LEU A 29 -2.34 -9.26 3.30
CA LEU A 29 -3.11 -9.42 2.07
C LEU A 29 -4.12 -8.30 1.87
N PHE A 30 -4.83 -7.91 2.94
CA PHE A 30 -5.75 -6.76 2.91
C PHE A 30 -5.02 -5.45 2.61
N GLY A 31 -3.86 -5.21 3.24
CA GLY A 31 -3.04 -4.04 2.92
C GLY A 31 -2.57 -4.03 1.47
N GLN A 32 -2.17 -5.19 0.94
CA GLN A 32 -1.73 -5.33 -0.44
C GLN A 32 -2.88 -5.10 -1.44
N LEU A 33 -4.12 -5.43 -1.10
CA LEU A 33 -5.29 -5.11 -1.92
C LEU A 33 -5.49 -3.60 -2.02
N VAL A 34 -5.42 -2.88 -0.89
CA VAL A 34 -5.51 -1.41 -0.86
C VAL A 34 -4.37 -0.79 -1.68
N ASN A 35 -3.15 -1.31 -1.52
CA ASN A 35 -1.98 -0.89 -2.29
C ASN A 35 -2.16 -1.14 -3.81
N ALA A 36 -2.72 -2.30 -4.19
CA ALA A 36 -2.99 -2.61 -5.58
C ALA A 36 -4.04 -1.68 -6.20
N MET A 37 -5.05 -1.26 -5.44
CA MET A 37 -6.04 -0.28 -5.89
C MET A 37 -5.42 1.12 -6.11
N ALA A 38 -4.42 1.49 -5.32
CA ALA A 38 -3.71 2.75 -5.50
C ALA A 38 -2.96 2.82 -6.84
N GLY A 39 -2.54 1.67 -7.39
CA GLY A 39 -1.83 1.61 -8.67
C GLY A 39 -0.36 2.07 -8.57
N PRO A 40 0.37 2.11 -9.71
CA PRO A 40 1.80 2.42 -9.74
C PRO A 40 2.06 3.93 -9.66
N VAL A 41 1.56 4.59 -8.61
CA VAL A 41 1.62 6.05 -8.43
C VAL A 41 3.06 6.57 -8.37
N ALA A 42 3.95 5.83 -7.69
CA ALA A 42 5.37 6.14 -7.60
C ALA A 42 6.07 6.08 -8.97
N LEU A 43 5.72 5.08 -9.79
CA LEU A 43 6.25 4.94 -11.15
C LEU A 43 5.81 6.10 -12.03
N LEU A 44 4.54 6.50 -11.92
CA LEU A 44 3.99 7.64 -12.67
C LEU A 44 4.67 8.97 -12.31
N LEU A 45 4.95 9.23 -11.04
CA LEU A 45 5.74 10.42 -10.65
C LEU A 45 7.16 10.37 -11.21
N ASN A 46 7.80 9.20 -11.19
CA ASN A 46 9.15 9.04 -11.70
C ASN A 46 9.22 9.30 -13.21
N MET A 47 8.25 8.82 -13.98
CA MET A 47 8.21 8.99 -15.44
C MET A 47 7.78 10.41 -15.87
N THR A 48 7.07 11.15 -15.02
CA THR A 48 6.62 12.52 -15.31
C THR A 48 7.60 13.60 -14.86
N GLY A 49 8.80 13.21 -14.39
CA GLY A 49 9.85 14.15 -13.97
C GLY A 49 9.73 14.66 -12.53
N TYR A 50 8.75 14.16 -11.76
CA TYR A 50 8.52 14.52 -10.35
C TYR A 50 9.16 13.52 -9.35
N HIS A 51 10.25 12.86 -9.75
CA HIS A 51 10.95 11.86 -8.92
C HIS A 51 11.34 12.41 -7.53
N ASN A 52 11.76 13.68 -7.45
CA ASN A 52 12.15 14.29 -6.18
C ASN A 52 10.99 14.38 -5.17
N ASP A 53 9.76 14.63 -5.63
CA ASP A 53 8.59 14.69 -4.76
C ASP A 53 8.16 13.28 -4.32
N ALA A 54 8.23 12.30 -5.23
CA ALA A 54 8.00 10.89 -4.88
C ALA A 54 9.01 10.42 -3.83
N THR A 55 10.30 10.67 -4.04
CA THR A 55 11.38 10.27 -3.13
C THR A 55 11.22 10.90 -1.75
N LYS A 56 10.77 12.16 -1.64
CA LYS A 56 10.47 12.80 -0.35
C LYS A 56 9.32 12.11 0.38
N VAL A 57 8.20 11.83 -0.30
CA VAL A 57 7.05 11.13 0.32
C VAL A 57 7.44 9.72 0.74
N LEU A 58 8.20 9.02 -0.10
CA LEU A 58 8.77 7.71 0.19
C LEU A 58 9.63 7.75 1.46
N ALA A 59 10.56 8.70 1.55
CA ALA A 59 11.46 8.86 2.68
C ALA A 59 10.71 9.16 3.99
N VAL A 60 9.73 10.07 3.96
CA VAL A 60 8.89 10.39 5.12
C VAL A 60 8.07 9.16 5.55
N SER A 61 7.47 8.46 4.60
CA SER A 61 6.64 7.27 4.88
C SER A 61 7.46 6.11 5.42
N ALA A 62 8.67 5.91 4.89
CA ALA A 62 9.62 4.90 5.39
C ALA A 62 10.10 5.23 6.80
N THR A 63 10.41 6.50 7.08
CA THR A 63 10.80 6.94 8.43
C THR A 63 9.65 6.72 9.42
N LEU A 64 8.43 7.10 9.05
CA LEU A 64 7.23 6.79 9.84
C LEU A 64 7.05 5.29 10.03
N ASN A 65 7.27 4.47 9.00
CA ASN A 65 7.18 3.02 9.12
C ASN A 65 8.14 2.46 10.16
N ILE A 66 9.38 2.94 10.19
CA ILE A 66 10.40 2.51 11.15
C ILE A 66 9.97 2.89 12.57
N ILE A 67 9.46 4.11 12.77
CA ILE A 67 8.97 4.57 14.08
C ILE A 67 7.78 3.73 14.54
N LEU A 68 6.79 3.51 13.67
CA LEU A 68 5.64 2.67 13.99
C LEU A 68 6.06 1.24 14.31
N ASN A 69 6.98 0.66 13.53
CA ASN A 69 7.52 -0.67 13.82
C ASN A 69 8.23 -0.70 15.19
N ALA A 70 9.06 0.30 15.50
CA ALA A 70 9.77 0.36 16.78
C ALA A 70 8.83 0.43 18.00
N ILE A 71 7.63 1.00 17.85
CA ILE A 71 6.62 1.10 18.93
C ILE A 71 5.70 -0.12 18.96
N LEU A 72 5.27 -0.62 17.80
CA LEU A 72 4.30 -1.72 17.71
C LEU A 72 4.94 -3.10 17.88
N ILE A 73 6.20 -3.30 17.48
CA ILE A 73 6.89 -4.59 17.63
C ILE A 73 7.05 -4.99 19.10
N PRO A 74 7.49 -4.11 20.03
CA PRO A 74 7.60 -4.50 21.44
C PRO A 74 6.25 -4.87 22.08
N SER A 75 5.15 -4.26 21.64
CA SER A 75 3.82 -4.44 22.26
C SER A 75 3.02 -5.59 21.63
N TYR A 76 3.17 -5.82 20.32
CA TYR A 76 2.34 -6.76 19.53
C TYR A 76 3.15 -7.76 18.70
N GLY A 77 4.48 -7.77 18.85
CA GLY A 77 5.39 -8.65 18.11
C GLY A 77 5.18 -8.57 16.60
N SER A 78 5.07 -9.75 15.99
CA SER A 78 4.93 -9.97 14.56
C SER A 78 3.64 -9.36 13.97
N VAL A 79 2.56 -9.28 14.76
CA VAL A 79 1.29 -8.64 14.35
C VAL A 79 1.49 -7.13 14.21
N GLY A 80 2.21 -6.54 15.16
CA GLY A 80 2.55 -5.12 15.17
C GLY A 80 3.32 -4.69 13.92
N ALA A 81 4.29 -5.50 13.49
CA ALA A 81 5.07 -5.25 12.27
C ALA A 81 4.19 -5.25 11.01
N SER A 82 3.26 -6.21 10.93
CA SER A 82 2.34 -6.32 9.79
C SER A 82 1.43 -5.10 9.70
N VAL A 83 0.85 -4.67 10.82
CA VAL A 83 -0.02 -3.50 10.90
C VAL A 83 0.73 -2.20 10.57
N ALA A 84 1.93 -2.01 11.13
CA ALA A 84 2.76 -0.85 10.83
C ALA A 84 3.08 -0.74 9.33
N THR A 85 3.35 -1.87 8.68
CA THR A 85 3.61 -1.95 7.24
C THR A 85 2.38 -1.61 6.42
N VAL A 86 1.21 -2.16 6.75
CA VAL A 86 -0.05 -1.83 6.06
C VAL A 86 -0.40 -0.35 6.20
N ILE A 87 -0.22 0.22 7.40
CA ILE A 87 -0.49 1.64 7.64
C ILE A 87 0.46 2.52 6.81
N SER A 88 1.77 2.26 6.85
CA SER A 88 2.73 3.07 6.08
C SER A 88 2.52 2.93 4.57
N THR A 89 2.30 1.70 4.09
CA THR A 89 2.00 1.43 2.67
C THR A 89 0.61 1.92 2.25
N THR A 90 -0.28 2.27 3.17
CA THR A 90 -1.51 2.99 2.82
C THR A 90 -1.23 4.50 2.78
N LEU A 91 -0.51 5.02 3.78
CA LEU A 91 -0.22 6.44 3.92
C LEU A 91 0.60 7.01 2.76
N TRP A 92 1.66 6.30 2.33
CA TRP A 92 2.47 6.73 1.19
C TRP A 92 1.66 6.77 -0.12
N ASN A 93 0.69 5.88 -0.30
CA ASN A 93 -0.13 5.73 -1.49
C ASN A 93 -1.14 6.85 -1.55
N VAL A 94 -1.79 7.15 -0.43
CA VAL A 94 -2.70 8.28 -0.30
C VAL A 94 -1.96 9.60 -0.54
N ALA A 95 -0.79 9.77 0.06
CA ALA A 95 0.03 10.98 -0.11
C ALA A 95 0.48 11.15 -1.57
N MET A 96 0.97 10.10 -2.22
CA MET A 96 1.36 10.14 -3.63
C MET A 96 0.16 10.38 -4.56
N ALA A 97 -0.98 9.74 -4.30
CA ALA A 97 -2.21 9.96 -5.07
C ALA A 97 -2.68 11.42 -4.97
N PHE A 98 -2.56 12.03 -3.78
CA PHE A 98 -2.87 13.44 -3.57
C PHE A 98 -1.93 14.36 -4.38
N ILE A 99 -0.62 14.10 -4.37
CA ILE A 99 0.35 14.88 -5.16
C ILE A 99 0.09 14.74 -6.66
N VAL A 100 -0.19 13.52 -7.14
CA VAL A 100 -0.58 13.26 -8.54
C VAL A 100 -1.79 14.11 -8.93
N TRP A 101 -2.83 14.11 -8.08
CA TRP A 101 -4.05 14.86 -8.34
C TRP A 101 -3.79 16.37 -8.43
N HIS A 102 -2.89 16.88 -7.59
CA HIS A 102 -2.59 18.31 -7.55
C HIS A 102 -1.61 18.78 -8.65
N ARG A 103 -0.60 17.96 -8.99
CA ARG A 103 0.47 18.33 -9.93
C ARG A 103 0.17 17.91 -11.37
N ILE A 104 -0.28 16.68 -11.56
CA ILE A 104 -0.31 16.02 -12.87
C ILE A 104 -1.74 16.02 -13.45
N LYS A 105 -2.78 16.16 -12.61
CA LYS A 105 -4.21 16.07 -12.99
C LYS A 105 -4.59 14.77 -13.73
N ILE A 106 -3.71 13.78 -13.75
CA ILE A 106 -3.94 12.44 -14.30
C ILE A 106 -4.26 11.53 -13.13
N VAL A 107 -5.39 10.84 -13.14
CA VAL A 107 -5.71 9.88 -12.08
C VAL A 107 -4.88 8.62 -12.30
N ALA A 108 -3.77 8.52 -11.55
CA ALA A 108 -2.89 7.35 -11.48
C ALA A 108 -3.45 6.21 -10.60
N VAL A 109 -4.61 6.42 -9.97
CA VAL A 109 -5.34 5.37 -9.27
C VAL A 109 -5.68 4.30 -10.31
N ALA A 110 -5.48 3.01 -9.99
CA ALA A 110 -5.86 1.86 -10.83
C ALA A 110 -7.39 1.74 -10.95
N THR A 111 -8.03 2.83 -11.32
CA THR A 111 -9.45 2.90 -11.64
C THR A 111 -9.57 2.41 -13.07
N PRO A 112 -10.46 1.44 -13.36
CA PRO A 112 -10.74 1.08 -14.73
C PRO A 112 -11.12 2.35 -15.50
N SER A 113 -10.59 2.49 -16.72
CA SER A 113 -10.71 3.67 -17.62
C SER A 113 -12.15 4.22 -17.77
N PHE A 114 -13.15 3.43 -17.40
CA PHE A 114 -14.56 3.80 -17.26
C PHE A 114 -14.84 4.96 -16.28
N PHE A 115 -14.14 5.05 -15.14
CA PHE A 115 -14.44 6.05 -14.10
C PHE A 115 -13.76 7.41 -14.38
N LEU A 116 -12.61 7.40 -15.07
CA LEU A 116 -11.93 8.59 -15.57
C LEU A 116 -12.83 9.41 -16.50
N ASN A 117 -13.59 8.73 -17.37
CA ASN A 117 -14.52 9.39 -18.29
C ASN A 117 -15.69 10.08 -17.58
N LYS A 118 -16.05 9.62 -16.37
CA LYS A 118 -17.14 10.19 -15.58
C LYS A 118 -16.71 11.44 -14.80
N LEU A 119 -15.46 11.50 -14.33
CA LEU A 119 -14.91 12.66 -13.63
C LEU A 119 -14.53 13.81 -14.58
N ILE A 120 -14.07 13.50 -15.78
CA ILE A 120 -13.80 14.51 -16.82
C ILE A 120 -15.11 15.21 -17.26
N ASN A 121 -16.20 14.45 -17.38
CA ASN A 121 -17.52 15.01 -17.71
C ASN A 121 -18.14 15.86 -16.59
N PHE A 122 -17.78 15.61 -15.31
CA PHE A 122 -18.27 16.41 -14.19
C PHE A 122 -17.59 17.77 -14.04
N LYS A 123 -16.38 17.94 -14.63
CA LYS A 123 -15.65 19.20 -14.62
C LYS A 123 -15.94 20.09 -15.84
N ASN A 124 -16.57 19.51 -16.87
CA ASN A 124 -16.99 20.23 -18.09
C ASN A 124 -18.47 20.67 -18.04
N LYS A 125 -19.09 20.63 -16.86
CA LYS A 125 -20.43 21.15 -16.59
C LYS A 125 -20.34 22.14 -15.44
#